data_AF-A0A5A9DTG8-F1
#
_entry.id   AF-A0A5A9DTG8-F1
#
_cell.length_a   1.000
_cell.length_b   1.000
_cell.length_c   1.000
_cell.angle_alpha   90.00
_cell.angle_beta   90.00
_cell.angle_gamma   90.00
#
_symmetry.space_group_name_H-M   'P 1'
#
loop_
_entity.id
_entity.type
_entity.pdbx_description
1 polymer ?
#
loop_
_entity_poly.entity_id
_entity_poly.type
_entity_poly.pdbx_seq_one_letter_code
_entity_poly.pdbx_strand_id
1 'polypeptide(L)'
;MDTLLLTSYLVIVLEVKHISGTYTLDSRFDQAIRKLADKEEAFSHPVTQVERQKKQLIRWFTKMKVPSIPIATLVVMTNLEYHFTK
;
A
#
# COMPACT_ATOMS: atom_id res chain seq x y z
N MET A 1 0.54 -7.52 3.37
CA MET A 1 -0.91 -7.36 3.28
C MET A 1 -1.39 -7.27 4.69
N ASP A 2 -1.74 -6.06 5.11
CA ASP A 2 -2.03 -5.78 6.51
C ASP A 2 -3.50 -6.06 6.82
N THR A 3 -4.39 -5.74 5.88
CA THR A 3 -5.83 -5.96 6.03
C THR A 3 -6.50 -6.22 4.68
N LEU A 4 -7.47 -7.14 4.68
CA LEU A 4 -8.32 -7.46 3.52
C LEU A 4 -9.78 -7.27 3.93
N LEU A 5 -10.47 -6.32 3.30
CA LEU A 5 -11.91 -6.15 3.49
C LEU A 5 -12.66 -6.91 2.39
N LEU A 6 -13.55 -7.80 2.80
CA LEU A 6 -14.36 -8.61 1.90
C LEU A 6 -15.82 -8.19 1.99
N THR A 7 -16.43 -8.04 0.82
CA THR A 7 -17.88 -7.88 0.66
C THR A 7 -18.35 -8.83 -0.43
N SER A 8 -19.67 -8.96 -0.62
CA SER A 8 -20.23 -9.75 -1.72
C SER A 8 -19.92 -9.19 -3.12
N TYR A 9 -19.43 -7.95 -3.23
CA TYR A 9 -19.27 -7.24 -4.51
C TYR A 9 -17.86 -6.68 -4.75
N LEU A 10 -17.03 -6.60 -3.72
CA LEU A 10 -15.74 -5.93 -3.76
C LEU A 10 -14.79 -6.51 -2.70
N VAL A 11 -13.53 -6.66 -3.10
CA VAL A 11 -12.41 -6.90 -2.21
C VAL A 11 -11.54 -5.66 -2.13
N ILE A 12 -11.14 -5.25 -0.92
CA ILE A 12 -10.23 -4.11 -0.73
C ILE A 12 -8.99 -4.59 -0.01
N VAL A 13 -7.83 -4.43 -0.65
CA VAL A 13 -6.52 -4.63 -0.02
C VAL A 13 -6.08 -3.32 0.61
N LEU A 14 -5.93 -3.31 1.93
CA LEU A 14 -5.43 -2.15 2.66
C LEU A 14 -3.98 -2.37 3.09
N GLU A 15 -3.13 -1.41 2.77
CA GLU A 15 -1.79 -1.25 3.32
C GLU A 15 -1.82 -0.07 4.29
N VAL A 16 -1.61 -0.34 5.59
CA VAL A 16 -1.72 0.67 6.64
C VAL A 16 -0.33 1.00 7.15
N LYS A 17 0.08 2.26 7.00
CA LYS A 17 1.37 2.72 7.50
C LYS A 17 1.16 3.63 8.71
N HIS A 18 1.77 3.22 9.82
CA HIS A 18 1.94 4.06 11.00
C HIS A 18 3.42 4.39 11.13
N ILE A 19 3.80 5.57 10.64
CA ILE A 19 5.21 5.96 10.51
C ILE A 19 5.41 7.31 11.20
N SER A 20 6.35 7.36 12.14
CA SER A 20 6.78 8.59 12.82
C SER A 20 7.78 9.39 12.00
N GLY A 21 7.78 10.71 12.18
CA GLY A 21 8.61 11.63 11.40
C GLY A 21 8.03 11.91 10.02
N THR A 22 8.77 12.66 9.21
CA THR A 22 8.34 13.07 7.88
C THR A 22 8.45 11.91 6.90
N TYR A 23 7.33 11.52 6.30
CA TYR A 23 7.29 10.48 5.28
C TYR A 23 6.97 11.06 3.91
N THR A 24 7.92 10.94 2.98
CA THR A 24 7.84 11.49 1.62
C THR A 24 7.79 10.36 0.60
N LEU A 25 6.85 10.41 -0.34
CA LEU A 25 6.84 9.50 -1.49
C LEU A 25 7.71 10.07 -2.61
N ASP A 26 8.78 9.36 -2.98
CA ASP A 26 9.62 9.74 -4.12
C ASP A 26 9.27 8.84 -5.32
N SER A 27 8.40 9.37 -6.18
CA SER A 27 7.92 8.70 -7.38
C SER A 27 9.02 8.44 -8.40
N ARG A 28 10.13 9.21 -8.38
CA ARG A 28 11.25 9.05 -9.34
C ARG A 28 12.01 7.76 -9.13
N PHE A 29 12.09 7.32 -7.87
CA PHE A 29 12.82 6.11 -7.47
C PHE A 29 11.89 4.99 -7.00
N ASP A 30 10.57 5.14 -7.16
CA ASP A 30 9.55 4.19 -6.67
C ASP A 30 9.81 3.77 -5.20
N GLN A 31 10.09 4.76 -4.36
CA GLN A 31 10.40 4.56 -2.95
C GLN A 31 9.67 5.57 -2.07
N ALA A 32 9.69 5.30 -0.78
CA ALA A 32 9.29 6.26 0.22
C ALA A 32 10.45 6.52 1.17
N ILE A 33 10.65 7.78 1.54
CA ILE A 33 11.74 8.22 2.39
C ILE A 33 11.14 8.68 3.72
N ARG A 34 11.63 8.13 4.83
CA ARG A 34 11.34 8.61 6.17
C ARG A 34 12.52 9.39 6.71
N LYS A 35 12.26 10.60 7.18
CA LYS A 35 13.21 11.40 7.97
C LYS A 35 12.72 11.48 9.41
N LEU A 36 13.56 11.06 10.35
CA LEU A 36 13.29 11.13 11.78
C LEU A 36 14.57 11.53 12.52
N ALA A 37 14.58 12.73 13.11
CA ALA A 37 15.78 13.37 13.63
C ALA A 37 16.90 13.37 12.57
N ASP A 38 18.08 12.83 12.88
CA ASP A 38 19.24 12.77 11.97
C ASP A 38 19.27 11.50 11.09
N LYS A 39 18.20 10.70 11.09
CA LYS A 39 18.14 9.44 10.34
C LYS A 39 17.20 9.54 9.15
N GLU A 40 17.72 9.13 8.00
CA GLU A 40 16.97 8.97 6.76
C GLU A 40 16.94 7.48 6.37
N GLU A 41 15.74 6.96 6.13
CA GLU A 41 15.53 5.56 5.74
C GLU A 41 14.65 5.51 4.49
N ALA A 42 15.03 4.68 3.52
CA ALA A 42 14.26 4.39 2.33
C ALA A 42 13.47 3.09 2.47
N PHE A 43 12.23 3.11 2.02
CA PHE A 43 11.28 2.00 2.03
C PHE A 43 10.72 1.80 0.62
N SER A 44 10.18 0.62 0.34
CA SER A 44 9.43 0.40 -0.89
C SER A 44 8.20 1.31 -0.98
N HIS A 45 7.89 1.79 -2.18
CA HIS A 45 6.71 2.62 -2.38
C HIS A 45 5.41 1.86 -2.01
N PRO A 46 4.57 2.39 -1.11
CA PRO A 46 3.42 1.68 -0.57
C PRO A 46 2.34 1.43 -1.64
N VAL A 47 2.22 2.30 -2.64
CA VAL A 47 1.28 2.08 -3.76
C VAL A 47 1.74 0.88 -4.60
N THR A 48 3.04 0.79 -4.90
CA THR A 48 3.59 -0.33 -5.68
C THR A 48 3.50 -1.63 -4.88
N GLN A 49 3.66 -1.54 -3.55
CA GLN A 49 3.47 -2.66 -2.65
C GLN A 49 2.03 -3.19 -2.70
N VAL A 50 1.01 -2.34 -2.56
CA VAL A 50 -0.39 -2.77 -2.55
C VAL A 50 -0.88 -3.24 -3.93
N GLU A 51 -0.40 -2.62 -5.02
CA GLU A 51 -0.72 -3.06 -6.38
C GLU A 51 -0.13 -4.45 -6.69
N ARG A 52 1.08 -4.73 -6.18
CA ARG A 52 1.65 -6.09 -6.27
C ARG A 52 0.81 -7.10 -5.51
N GLN A 53 0.32 -6.75 -4.32
CA GLN A 53 -0.55 -7.62 -3.52
C GLN A 53 -1.87 -7.90 -4.27
N LYS A 54 -2.50 -6.88 -4.87
CA LYS A 54 -3.68 -7.06 -5.74
C LYS A 54 -3.41 -8.04 -6.88
N LYS A 55 -2.29 -7.88 -7.62
CA LYS A 55 -1.94 -8.81 -8.71
C LYS A 55 -1.77 -10.26 -8.23
N GLN A 56 -1.12 -10.45 -7.08
CA GLN A 56 -0.96 -11.77 -6.47
C GLN A 56 -2.30 -12.37 -6.04
N LEU A 57 -3.18 -11.57 -5.45
CA LEU A 57 -4.51 -12.00 -5.03
C LEU A 57 -5.39 -12.40 -6.21
N ILE A 58 -5.38 -11.61 -7.30
CA ILE A 58 -6.07 -11.95 -8.56
C ILE A 58 -5.58 -13.31 -9.06
N ARG A 59 -4.26 -13.52 -9.14
CA ARG A 59 -3.68 -14.80 -9.59
C ARG A 59 -4.11 -15.97 -8.70
N TRP A 60 -4.18 -15.75 -7.39
CA TRP A 60 -4.64 -16.76 -6.45
C TRP A 60 -6.14 -17.07 -6.63
N PHE A 61 -7.00 -16.06 -6.76
CA PHE A 61 -8.43 -16.25 -7.07
C PHE A 61 -8.66 -17.03 -8.36
N THR A 62 -7.91 -16.70 -9.42
CA THR A 62 -7.98 -17.44 -10.69
C THR A 62 -7.62 -18.92 -10.49
N LYS A 63 -6.55 -19.21 -9.74
CA LYS A 63 -6.15 -20.60 -9.44
C LYS A 63 -7.22 -21.34 -8.64
N MET A 64 -7.92 -20.64 -7.75
CA MET A 64 -8.99 -21.19 -6.91
C MET A 64 -10.36 -21.20 -7.60
N LYS A 65 -10.46 -20.76 -8.87
CA LYS A 65 -11.71 -20.64 -9.64
C LYS A 65 -12.76 -19.76 -8.95
N VAL A 66 -12.31 -18.77 -8.18
CA VAL A 66 -13.20 -17.73 -7.62
C VAL A 66 -13.72 -16.88 -8.79
N PRO A 67 -15.04 -16.57 -8.86
CA PRO A 67 -15.57 -15.67 -9.87
C PRO A 67 -14.85 -14.32 -9.87
N SER A 68 -14.79 -13.69 -11.04
CA SER A 68 -14.19 -12.35 -11.16
C SER A 68 -14.95 -11.38 -10.25
N ILE A 69 -14.24 -10.85 -9.26
CA ILE A 69 -14.72 -9.83 -8.33
C ILE A 69 -13.77 -8.64 -8.39
N PRO A 70 -14.27 -7.39 -8.41
CA PRO A 70 -13.44 -6.21 -8.32
C PRO A 70 -12.51 -6.25 -7.10
N ILE A 71 -11.25 -5.87 -7.31
CA ILE A 71 -10.26 -5.70 -6.24
C ILE A 71 -9.72 -4.28 -6.28
N ALA A 72 -9.99 -3.52 -5.22
CA ALA A 72 -9.45 -2.18 -4.99
C ALA A 72 -8.26 -2.23 -4.02
N THR A 73 -7.46 -1.18 -4.05
CA THR A 73 -6.30 -1.00 -3.18
C THR A 73 -6.42 0.34 -2.47
N LEU A 74 -6.05 0.37 -1.18
CA LEU A 74 -5.99 1.59 -0.39
C LEU A 74 -4.68 1.61 0.40
N VAL A 75 -3.98 2.75 0.34
CA VAL A 75 -2.87 3.05 1.25
C VAL A 75 -3.40 4.02 2.29
N VAL A 76 -3.33 3.64 3.56
CA VAL A 76 -3.82 4.45 4.69
C VAL A 76 -2.62 4.90 5.51
N MET A 77 -2.42 6.21 5.58
CA MET A 77 -1.47 6.84 6.51
C MET A 77 -2.22 7.20 7.79
N THR A 78 -1.75 6.68 8.91
CA THR A 78 -2.42 6.86 10.22
C THR A 78 -1.74 7.90 11.11
N ASN A 79 -0.68 8.55 10.63
CA ASN A 79 0.00 9.66 11.30
C ASN A 79 -0.10 10.95 10.45
N LEU A 80 -0.19 12.11 11.12
CA LEU A 80 -0.46 13.43 10.53
C LEU A 80 0.76 14.11 9.89
N GLU A 81 1.99 13.71 10.24
CA GLU A 81 3.23 14.25 9.63
C GLU A 81 3.56 13.63 8.26
N TYR A 82 2.55 13.56 7.40
CA TYR A 82 2.66 13.05 6.04
C TYR A 82 2.81 14.20 5.05
N HIS A 83 3.92 14.22 4.30
CA HIS A 83 4.16 15.21 3.26
C HIS A 83 4.24 14.54 1.89
N PHE A 84 3.23 14.81 1.05
CA PHE A 84 3.22 14.37 -0.33
C PHE A 84 3.89 15.43 -1.22
N THR A 85 5.11 15.16 -1.66
CA THR A 85 5.78 15.97 -2.67
C THR A 85 5.57 15.30 -4.03
N LYS A 86 4.93 15.99 -4.98
CA LYS A 86 4.72 15.50 -6.36
C LYS A 86 6.01 15.51 -7.15
#